data_AF-A0A8S4RMV7-F1
#
_entry.id   AF-A0A8S4RMV7-F1
#
_cell.length_a   1.000
_cell.length_b   1.000
_cell.length_c   1.000
_cell.angle_alpha   90.00
_cell.angle_beta   90.00
_cell.angle_gamma   90.00
#
_symmetry.space_group_name_H-M   'P 1'
#
loop_
_entity.id
_entity.type
_entity.pdbx_description
1 polymer ?
#
loop_
_entity_poly.entity_id
_entity_poly.type
_entity_poly.pdbx_seq_one_letter_code
_entity_poly.pdbx_strand_id
1 'polypeptide(L)'
;MNVILGPLFMFLLGLHTVTSSRVLELSDKFIDISTEGVWFVKFYAPWCAHCRRIEPVWAHVAQALYNSPIKVAKVDCTRFPAVATHFKVRAYPTIMFLKGSFWHQYTGERLKDDMVNYAMRMVQPAVQKVSHADSLGYLKENHNIFFGYVGKQQGLLWEMYSTHAEKYQAYSWFYALSHEIAHDLKPPNDSSIFVYKEEETFYFKTKPEILGDKDTLNTTLNKWVNSERFGFFPKITTSNINELLGTEKYIVIAVVFENKLNEITQTERDFKDMIESIIRSNKQELHRHFQFGWMGNPELANTIAMSELTVPHLIVLNSTTNHHHIPDDDPVLMTPEAVSLFLDQIHKQTAPAYGGNNWIVHIYRGFFETRTTLINMWRGNPVLTTLVFGLPLGFLSLICYSICCADILDADEDEEITETHEKKD
;
A
#
# COMPACT_ATOMS: atom_id res chain seq x y z
N MET A 1 -26.40 -57.60 52.10
CA MET A 1 -26.99 -56.40 51.46
C MET A 1 -25.87 -55.38 51.36
N ASN A 2 -25.20 -55.32 50.21
CA ASN A 2 -24.02 -54.50 49.96
C ASN A 2 -24.45 -53.07 49.61
N VAL A 3 -23.91 -52.07 50.30
CA VAL A 3 -23.88 -50.68 49.81
C VAL A 3 -22.44 -50.21 49.85
N ILE A 4 -21.88 -50.04 48.66
CA ILE A 4 -20.53 -49.53 48.39
C ILE A 4 -20.63 -48.00 48.38
N LEU A 5 -19.96 -47.32 49.32
CA LEU A 5 -19.74 -45.86 49.24
C LEU A 5 -18.38 -45.61 48.57
N GLY A 6 -18.40 -45.12 47.33
CA GLY A 6 -17.19 -44.75 46.58
C GLY A 6 -16.60 -43.39 47.01
N PRO A 7 -15.31 -43.14 46.75
CA PRO A 7 -14.65 -41.89 47.13
C PRO A 7 -15.03 -40.75 46.17
N LEU A 8 -15.34 -39.61 46.77
CA LEU A 8 -15.65 -38.34 46.11
C LEU A 8 -14.38 -37.79 45.44
N PHE A 9 -14.24 -37.96 44.13
CA PHE A 9 -13.15 -37.37 43.35
C PHE A 9 -13.43 -35.88 43.18
N MET A 10 -12.74 -35.04 43.96
CA MET A 10 -12.77 -33.59 43.83
C MET A 10 -12.11 -33.20 42.48
N PHE A 11 -12.93 -32.83 41.50
CA PHE A 11 -12.46 -32.27 40.23
C PHE A 11 -11.95 -30.85 40.51
N LEU A 12 -10.63 -30.70 40.69
CA LEU A 12 -9.95 -29.41 40.66
C LEU A 12 -10.05 -28.87 39.22
N LEU A 13 -11.10 -28.09 38.96
CA LEU A 13 -11.18 -27.19 37.81
C LEU A 13 -10.06 -26.17 37.96
N GLY A 14 -8.92 -26.43 37.33
CA GLY A 14 -7.90 -25.42 37.09
C GLY A 14 -8.56 -24.27 36.33
N LEU A 15 -8.67 -23.10 36.97
CA LEU A 15 -8.90 -21.85 36.27
C LEU A 15 -7.67 -21.61 35.39
N HIS A 16 -7.73 -22.08 34.14
CA HIS A 16 -6.99 -21.42 33.08
C HIS A 16 -7.62 -20.03 32.96
N THR A 17 -6.95 -19.02 33.50
CA THR A 17 -7.23 -17.64 33.16
C THR A 17 -7.06 -17.54 31.65
N VAL A 18 -8.18 -17.55 30.92
CA VAL A 18 -8.22 -17.11 29.53
C VAL A 18 -7.92 -15.61 29.59
N THR A 19 -6.65 -15.25 29.52
CA THR A 19 -6.23 -13.86 29.28
C THR A 19 -6.74 -13.51 27.89
N SER A 20 -7.93 -12.93 27.85
CA SER A 20 -8.53 -12.38 26.65
C SER A 20 -7.55 -11.36 26.06
N SER A 21 -7.11 -11.63 24.83
CA SER A 21 -6.29 -10.69 24.05
C SER A 21 -7.01 -9.35 23.92
N ARG A 22 -6.50 -8.33 24.61
CA ARG A 22 -7.07 -6.98 24.61
C ARG A 22 -6.09 -6.03 23.93
N VAL A 23 -6.61 -5.20 23.03
CA VAL A 23 -5.88 -4.02 22.53
C VAL A 23 -5.54 -3.12 23.71
N LEU A 24 -4.24 -2.90 23.96
CA LEU A 24 -3.77 -2.05 25.04
C LEU A 24 -4.08 -0.58 24.74
N GLU A 25 -4.68 0.11 25.70
CA GLU A 25 -4.87 1.56 25.63
C GLU A 25 -3.65 2.23 26.26
N LEU A 26 -2.94 3.03 25.50
CA LEU A 26 -1.68 3.65 25.92
C LEU A 26 -1.90 5.12 26.29
N SER A 27 -1.10 5.61 27.26
CA SER A 27 -1.05 7.02 27.63
C SER A 27 0.20 7.71 27.07
N ASP A 28 0.37 8.99 27.40
CA ASP A 28 1.59 9.77 27.23
C ASP A 28 2.89 9.06 27.68
N LYS A 29 2.85 8.25 28.74
CA LYS A 29 3.98 7.43 29.23
C LYS A 29 4.50 6.41 28.21
N PHE A 30 3.77 6.18 27.12
CA PHE A 30 4.22 5.29 26.05
C PHE A 30 5.57 5.72 25.47
N ILE A 31 5.88 7.02 25.43
CA ILE A 31 7.17 7.52 24.94
C ILE A 31 8.33 6.90 25.72
N ASP A 32 8.18 6.76 27.04
CA ASP A 32 9.24 6.25 27.91
C ASP A 32 9.48 4.74 27.74
N ILE A 33 8.42 3.99 27.40
CA ILE A 33 8.46 2.52 27.29
C ILE A 33 8.47 2.02 25.84
N SER A 34 8.46 2.92 24.84
CA SER A 34 8.30 2.52 23.44
C SER A 34 9.46 1.68 22.90
N THR A 35 10.63 1.80 23.53
CA THR A 35 11.82 1.00 23.21
C THR A 35 11.84 -0.34 23.95
N GLU A 36 10.94 -0.55 24.92
CA GLU A 36 10.87 -1.75 25.74
C GLU A 36 9.91 -2.78 25.14
N GLY A 37 10.49 -3.81 24.50
CA GLY A 37 9.74 -4.88 23.86
C GLY A 37 9.37 -4.56 22.41
N VAL A 38 8.30 -5.22 21.93
CA VAL A 38 7.83 -5.11 20.55
C VAL A 38 6.39 -4.64 20.56
N TRP A 39 6.11 -3.55 19.85
CA TRP A 39 4.81 -2.91 19.82
C TRP A 39 4.27 -2.81 18.41
N PHE A 40 2.96 -3.01 18.27
CA PHE A 40 2.23 -2.68 17.06
C PHE A 40 1.07 -1.76 17.44
N VAL A 41 1.21 -0.48 17.09
CA VAL A 41 0.44 0.62 17.70
C VAL A 41 -0.36 1.36 16.65
N LYS A 42 -1.65 1.57 16.93
CA LYS A 42 -2.53 2.44 16.16
C LYS A 42 -2.68 3.80 16.84
N PHE A 43 -2.18 4.84 16.19
CA PHE A 43 -2.38 6.23 16.55
C PHE A 43 -3.69 6.73 15.92
N TYR A 44 -4.62 7.21 16.75
CA TYR A 44 -5.98 7.51 16.30
C TYR A 44 -6.55 8.78 16.93
N ALA A 45 -7.69 9.22 16.36
CA ALA A 45 -8.57 10.22 16.94
C ALA A 45 -10.01 9.66 17.00
N PRO A 46 -10.78 9.90 18.09
CA PRO A 46 -12.09 9.27 18.29
C PRO A 46 -13.14 9.69 17.24
N TRP A 47 -13.04 10.93 16.74
CA TRP A 47 -13.94 11.46 15.72
C TRP A 47 -13.60 11.00 14.29
N CYS A 48 -12.45 10.36 14.05
CA CYS A 48 -12.04 9.95 12.71
C CYS A 48 -12.81 8.71 12.23
N ALA A 49 -13.54 8.86 11.11
CA ALA A 49 -14.34 7.78 10.52
C ALA A 49 -13.48 6.58 10.07
N HIS A 50 -12.30 6.82 9.50
CA HIS A 50 -11.37 5.76 9.11
C HIS A 50 -10.83 4.99 10.34
N CYS A 51 -10.58 5.67 11.46
CA CYS A 51 -10.20 5.03 12.72
C CYS A 51 -11.31 4.11 13.25
N ARG A 52 -12.56 4.57 13.25
CA ARG A 52 -13.70 3.74 13.68
C ARG A 52 -13.88 2.51 12.79
N ARG A 53 -13.69 2.67 11.47
CA ARG A 53 -13.85 1.57 10.50
C ARG A 53 -12.85 0.43 10.71
N ILE A 54 -11.61 0.74 11.14
CA ILE A 54 -10.57 -0.28 11.39
C ILE A 54 -10.61 -0.88 12.80
N GLU A 55 -11.38 -0.33 13.77
CA GLU A 55 -11.44 -0.87 15.14
C GLU A 55 -11.72 -2.40 15.21
N PRO A 56 -12.70 -2.96 14.48
CA PRO A 56 -12.97 -4.40 14.54
C PRO A 56 -11.80 -5.23 14.01
N VAL A 57 -11.19 -4.77 12.90
CA VAL A 57 -10.02 -5.43 12.31
C VAL A 57 -8.84 -5.39 13.26
N TRP A 58 -8.61 -4.26 13.92
CA TRP A 58 -7.52 -4.08 14.88
C TRP A 58 -7.66 -4.99 16.11
N ALA A 59 -8.90 -5.23 16.58
CA ALA A 59 -9.16 -6.20 17.63
C ALA A 59 -8.82 -7.63 17.18
N HIS A 60 -9.14 -8.01 15.94
CA HIS A 60 -8.76 -9.32 15.40
C HIS A 60 -7.24 -9.46 15.22
N VAL A 61 -6.52 -8.39 14.87
CA VAL A 61 -5.05 -8.38 14.84
C VAL A 61 -4.48 -8.65 16.22
N ALA A 62 -5.00 -8.00 17.27
CA ALA A 62 -4.59 -8.27 18.64
C ALA A 62 -4.82 -9.73 19.04
N GLN A 63 -5.97 -10.29 18.67
CA GLN A 63 -6.28 -11.69 18.93
C GLN A 63 -5.31 -12.65 18.22
N ALA A 64 -5.02 -12.40 16.93
CA ALA A 64 -4.11 -13.23 16.16
C ALA A 64 -2.66 -13.18 16.67
N LEU A 65 -2.22 -12.04 17.21
CA LEU A 65 -0.86 -11.83 17.72
C LEU A 65 -0.72 -12.15 19.23
N TYR A 66 -1.76 -12.67 19.88
CA TYR A 66 -1.79 -12.87 21.34
C TYR A 66 -0.64 -13.77 21.87
N ASN A 67 -0.29 -14.82 21.13
CA ASN A 67 0.80 -15.75 21.51
C ASN A 67 2.18 -15.30 21.01
N SER A 68 2.26 -14.13 20.38
CA SER A 68 3.52 -13.55 19.90
C SER A 68 4.11 -12.59 20.95
N PRO A 69 5.39 -12.22 20.85
CA PRO A 69 5.97 -11.18 21.72
C PRO A 69 5.49 -9.75 21.37
N ILE A 70 4.58 -9.59 20.40
CA ILE A 70 4.11 -8.30 19.89
C ILE A 70 2.93 -7.82 20.73
N LYS A 71 3.08 -6.66 21.37
CA LYS A 71 2.01 -5.97 22.09
C LYS A 71 1.19 -5.12 21.13
N VAL A 72 -0.07 -5.48 20.91
CA VAL A 72 -0.99 -4.70 20.06
C VAL A 72 -1.70 -3.64 20.89
N ALA A 73 -1.59 -2.38 20.45
CA ALA A 73 -2.01 -1.24 21.25
C ALA A 73 -2.63 -0.11 20.41
N LYS A 74 -3.22 0.88 21.09
CA LYS A 74 -3.68 2.12 20.48
C LYS A 74 -3.46 3.32 21.39
N VAL A 75 -3.27 4.50 20.78
CA VAL A 75 -3.06 5.78 21.47
C VAL A 75 -4.01 6.83 20.89
N ASP A 76 -4.81 7.46 21.75
CA ASP A 76 -5.59 8.64 21.39
C ASP A 76 -4.68 9.88 21.32
N CYS A 77 -4.35 10.29 20.10
CA CYS A 77 -3.49 11.43 19.83
C CYS A 77 -4.18 12.78 20.07
N THR A 78 -5.51 12.79 20.25
CA THR A 78 -6.21 14.02 20.63
C THR A 78 -6.07 14.32 22.12
N ARG A 79 -5.90 13.28 22.93
CA ARG A 79 -5.61 13.38 24.36
C ARG A 79 -4.12 13.53 24.64
N PHE A 80 -3.27 12.89 23.82
CA PHE A 80 -1.82 12.87 24.00
C PHE A 80 -1.08 13.40 22.76
N PRO A 81 -1.19 14.70 22.45
CA PRO A 81 -0.59 15.29 21.24
C PRO A 81 0.94 15.17 21.21
N ALA A 82 1.61 15.16 22.37
CA ALA A 82 3.05 14.96 22.46
C ALA A 82 3.50 13.60 21.88
N VAL A 83 2.68 12.55 22.04
CA VAL A 83 2.95 11.24 21.44
C VAL A 83 2.89 11.31 19.91
N ALA A 84 1.88 12.00 19.37
CA ALA A 84 1.76 12.21 17.92
C ALA A 84 2.96 12.98 17.35
N THR A 85 3.42 14.02 18.05
CA THR A 85 4.62 14.78 17.66
C THR A 85 5.87 13.91 17.71
N HIS A 86 6.08 13.15 18.79
CA HIS A 86 7.24 12.28 18.96
C HIS A 86 7.36 11.24 17.83
N PHE A 87 6.26 10.56 17.51
CA PHE A 87 6.20 9.56 16.43
C PHE A 87 5.85 10.16 15.06
N LYS A 88 5.90 11.49 14.89
CA LYS A 88 5.67 12.18 13.62
C LYS A 88 4.36 11.78 12.91
N VAL A 89 3.29 11.55 13.68
CA VAL A 89 1.97 11.19 13.16
C VAL A 89 1.34 12.40 12.46
N ARG A 90 1.14 12.31 11.14
CA ARG A 90 0.60 13.41 10.31
C ARG A 90 -0.87 13.24 9.93
N ALA A 91 -1.40 12.02 10.01
CA ALA A 91 -2.77 11.68 9.63
C ALA A 91 -3.28 10.51 10.46
N TYR A 92 -4.61 10.35 10.52
CA TYR A 92 -5.25 9.27 11.28
C TYR A 92 -6.08 8.34 10.37
N PRO A 93 -6.07 7.02 10.63
CA PRO A 93 -5.17 6.31 11.54
C PRO A 93 -3.77 6.19 10.95
N THR A 94 -2.76 6.31 11.82
CA THR A 94 -1.39 5.88 11.52
C THR A 94 -1.08 4.64 12.33
N ILE A 95 -0.51 3.61 11.70
CA ILE A 95 -0.16 2.34 12.33
C ILE A 95 1.36 2.20 12.26
N MET A 96 2.01 1.87 13.38
CA MET A 96 3.45 1.70 13.44
C MET A 96 3.84 0.45 14.17
N PHE A 97 4.93 -0.17 13.69
CA PHE A 97 5.64 -1.22 14.39
C PHE A 97 6.87 -0.62 15.07
N LEU A 98 7.12 -0.99 16.32
CA LEU A 98 8.25 -0.51 17.12
C LEU A 98 8.98 -1.70 17.76
N LYS A 99 10.31 -1.70 17.68
CA LYS A 99 11.19 -2.72 18.27
C LYS A 99 12.53 -2.07 18.63
N GLY A 100 12.79 -1.88 19.91
CA GLY A 100 13.94 -1.10 20.37
C GLY A 100 13.85 0.35 19.84
N SER A 101 14.95 0.89 19.32
CA SER A 101 14.97 2.23 18.70
C SER A 101 14.39 2.27 17.29
N PHE A 102 14.10 1.11 16.68
CA PHE A 102 13.56 1.02 15.34
C PHE A 102 12.04 1.15 15.36
N TRP A 103 11.51 1.98 14.47
CA TRP A 103 10.09 2.11 14.23
C TRP A 103 9.81 2.26 12.73
N HIS A 104 8.75 1.61 12.26
CA HIS A 104 8.35 1.61 10.85
C HIS A 104 6.85 1.79 10.73
N GLN A 105 6.43 2.76 9.92
CA GLN A 105 5.04 3.00 9.62
C GLN A 105 4.51 1.92 8.68
N TYR A 106 3.42 1.27 9.07
CA TYR A 106 2.73 0.33 8.21
C TYR A 106 1.95 1.09 7.12
N THR A 107 2.29 0.83 5.85
CA THR A 107 1.65 1.44 4.68
C THR A 107 0.81 0.45 3.85
N GLY A 108 0.78 -0.82 4.25
CA GLY A 108 0.05 -1.87 3.53
C GLY A 108 -1.47 -1.85 3.74
N GLU A 109 -2.12 -2.89 3.21
CA GLU A 109 -3.56 -3.06 3.29
C GLU A 109 -4.07 -3.19 4.73
N ARG A 110 -5.17 -2.51 5.04
CA ARG A 110 -5.74 -2.51 6.39
C ARG A 110 -6.61 -3.74 6.66
N LEU A 111 -6.17 -4.90 6.17
CA LEU A 111 -6.75 -6.21 6.39
C LEU A 111 -6.03 -6.93 7.53
N LYS A 112 -6.75 -7.82 8.21
CA LYS A 112 -6.23 -8.53 9.39
C LYS A 112 -4.98 -9.34 9.04
N ASP A 113 -5.04 -10.16 7.99
CA ASP A 113 -3.94 -11.07 7.64
C ASP A 113 -2.70 -10.30 7.14
N ASP A 114 -2.86 -9.24 6.34
CA ASP A 114 -1.75 -8.38 5.91
C ASP A 114 -1.01 -7.73 7.08
N MET A 115 -1.75 -7.20 8.05
CA MET A 115 -1.18 -6.58 9.25
C MET A 115 -0.48 -7.60 10.15
N VAL A 116 -1.08 -8.79 10.33
CA VAL A 116 -0.48 -9.89 11.11
C VAL A 116 0.80 -10.39 10.45
N ASN A 117 0.77 -10.66 9.14
CA ASN A 117 1.93 -11.11 8.38
C ASN A 117 3.06 -10.09 8.41
N TYR A 118 2.73 -8.80 8.27
CA TYR A 118 3.70 -7.72 8.44
C TYR A 118 4.32 -7.72 9.84
N ALA A 119 3.51 -7.74 10.90
CA ALA A 119 4.00 -7.70 12.27
C ALA A 119 4.87 -8.92 12.60
N MET A 120 4.45 -10.11 12.18
CA MET A 120 5.20 -11.36 12.33
C MET A 120 6.51 -11.37 11.52
N ARG A 121 6.57 -10.69 10.38
CA ARG A 121 7.81 -10.51 9.63
C ARG A 121 8.76 -9.53 10.31
N MET A 122 8.24 -8.41 10.81
CA MET A 122 9.03 -7.36 11.46
C MET A 122 9.59 -7.76 12.83
N VAL A 123 8.93 -8.69 13.53
CA VAL A 123 9.43 -9.18 14.83
C VAL A 123 10.64 -10.09 14.69
N GLN A 124 10.80 -10.77 13.57
CA GLN A 124 11.97 -11.60 13.27
C GLN A 124 13.21 -10.75 12.96
N PRO A 125 14.41 -11.34 12.96
CA PRO A 125 15.57 -10.74 12.31
C PRO A 125 15.30 -10.47 10.83
N ALA A 126 15.93 -9.44 10.28
CA ALA A 126 15.78 -9.09 8.86
C ALA A 126 16.14 -10.26 7.94
N VAL A 127 17.22 -10.98 8.26
CA VAL A 127 17.59 -12.25 7.61
C VAL A 127 17.41 -13.41 8.57
N GLN A 128 16.53 -14.34 8.24
CA GLN A 128 16.25 -15.52 9.05
C GLN A 128 17.11 -16.71 8.61
N LYS A 129 17.81 -17.35 9.55
CA LYS A 129 18.61 -18.54 9.23
C LYS A 129 17.71 -19.76 9.12
N VAL A 130 17.85 -20.50 8.03
CA VAL A 130 17.17 -21.78 7.80
C VAL A 130 18.11 -22.89 8.25
N SER A 131 17.68 -23.70 9.22
CA SER A 131 18.54 -24.71 9.87
C SER A 131 18.28 -26.15 9.44
N HIS A 132 17.11 -26.47 8.88
CA HIS A 132 16.74 -27.83 8.50
C HIS A 132 16.36 -27.92 7.01
N ALA A 133 16.64 -29.07 6.38
CA ALA A 133 16.37 -29.28 4.96
C ALA A 133 14.86 -29.20 4.64
N ASP A 134 14.02 -29.79 5.49
CA ASP A 134 12.55 -29.75 5.35
C ASP A 134 11.99 -28.32 5.43
N SER A 135 12.76 -27.38 6.00
CA SER A 135 12.34 -25.99 6.09
C SER A 135 12.24 -25.30 4.73
N LEU A 136 12.97 -25.74 3.69
CA LEU A 136 12.82 -25.12 2.37
C LEU A 136 11.46 -25.45 1.73
N GLY A 137 10.97 -26.68 1.90
CA GLY A 137 9.62 -27.06 1.46
C GLY A 137 8.55 -26.22 2.18
N TYR A 138 8.67 -26.14 3.51
CA TYR A 138 7.79 -25.29 4.32
C TYR A 138 7.79 -23.81 3.88
N LEU A 139 8.97 -23.25 3.58
CA LEU A 139 9.06 -21.87 3.09
C LEU A 139 8.36 -21.68 1.76
N LYS A 140 8.49 -22.62 0.83
CA LYS A 140 7.80 -22.59 -0.48
C LYS A 140 6.29 -22.70 -0.34
N GLU A 141 5.80 -23.48 0.61
CA GLU A 141 4.36 -23.65 0.87
C GLU A 141 3.72 -22.44 1.55
N ASN A 142 4.46 -21.73 2.41
CA ASN A 142 3.91 -20.64 3.23
C ASN A 142 4.22 -19.24 2.66
N HIS A 143 5.26 -19.11 1.84
CA HIS A 143 5.68 -17.83 1.27
C HIS A 143 5.75 -17.91 -0.27
N ASN A 144 4.76 -17.30 -0.91
CA ASN A 144 4.69 -17.19 -2.37
C ASN A 144 5.91 -16.47 -2.98
N ILE A 145 6.51 -15.55 -2.22
CA ILE A 145 7.70 -14.78 -2.62
C ILE A 145 8.62 -14.63 -1.41
N PHE A 146 9.87 -15.05 -1.56
CA PHE A 146 10.92 -14.77 -0.58
C PHE A 146 12.29 -14.68 -1.23
N PHE A 147 13.19 -13.94 -0.60
CA PHE A 147 14.59 -13.84 -1.00
C PHE A 147 15.44 -14.78 -0.14
N GLY A 148 16.46 -15.37 -0.75
CA GLY A 148 17.41 -16.21 -0.05
C GLY A 148 18.85 -15.90 -0.41
N TYR A 149 19.74 -16.06 0.56
CA TYR A 149 21.18 -16.09 0.37
C TYR A 149 21.67 -17.51 0.63
N VAL A 150 22.40 -18.07 -0.33
CA VAL A 150 23.07 -19.37 -0.20
C VAL A 150 24.56 -19.12 -0.07
N GLY A 151 25.19 -19.69 0.95
CA GLY A 151 26.65 -19.64 1.11
C GLY A 151 27.11 -19.19 2.49
N LYS A 152 28.40 -18.87 2.61
CA LYS A 152 28.96 -18.34 3.85
C LYS A 152 28.48 -16.91 4.07
N GLN A 153 28.05 -16.59 5.29
CA GLN A 153 27.55 -15.27 5.69
C GLN A 153 28.72 -14.29 5.94
N GLN A 154 29.54 -14.07 4.91
CA GLN A 154 30.75 -13.26 4.99
C GLN A 154 31.01 -12.54 3.66
N GLY A 155 31.72 -11.42 3.73
CA GLY A 155 32.13 -10.65 2.56
C GLY A 155 31.03 -9.73 2.03
N LEU A 156 31.39 -8.98 0.99
CA LEU A 156 30.61 -7.85 0.49
C LEU A 156 29.19 -8.24 0.04
N LEU A 157 29.02 -9.39 -0.65
CA LEU A 157 27.71 -9.82 -1.14
C LEU A 157 26.73 -10.10 0.00
N TRP A 158 27.20 -10.72 1.08
CA TRP A 158 26.40 -10.95 2.29
C TRP A 158 26.04 -9.63 2.97
N GLU A 159 27.01 -8.74 3.18
CA GLU A 159 26.77 -7.43 3.80
C GLU A 159 25.72 -6.62 3.03
N MET A 160 25.83 -6.61 1.70
CA MET A 160 24.84 -5.95 0.83
C MET A 160 23.49 -6.64 0.94
N TYR A 161 23.42 -7.97 0.90
CA TYR A 161 22.17 -8.70 1.07
C TYR A 161 21.50 -8.39 2.41
N SER A 162 22.23 -8.43 3.53
CA SER A 162 21.71 -8.12 4.87
C SER A 162 21.21 -6.68 4.97
N THR A 163 21.95 -5.71 4.43
CA THR A 163 21.53 -4.30 4.40
C THR A 163 20.21 -4.12 3.63
N HIS A 164 20.05 -4.82 2.50
CA HIS A 164 18.82 -4.78 1.72
C HIS A 164 17.67 -5.52 2.44
N ALA A 165 17.96 -6.63 3.10
CA ALA A 165 16.98 -7.33 3.91
C ALA A 165 16.41 -6.42 5.01
N GLU A 166 17.24 -5.63 5.69
CA GLU A 166 16.79 -4.65 6.69
C GLU A 166 15.89 -3.57 6.06
N LYS A 167 16.29 -3.03 4.90
CA LYS A 167 15.52 -2.02 4.16
C LYS A 167 14.16 -2.55 3.69
N TYR A 168 14.10 -3.79 3.23
CA TYR A 168 12.92 -4.38 2.60
C TYR A 168 12.15 -5.35 3.50
N GLN A 169 12.54 -5.53 4.77
CA GLN A 169 11.88 -6.42 5.73
C GLN A 169 10.38 -6.11 5.86
N ALA A 170 10.00 -4.85 5.74
CA ALA A 170 8.60 -4.43 5.77
C ALA A 170 7.75 -5.02 4.63
N TYR A 171 8.38 -5.48 3.54
CA TYR A 171 7.71 -5.87 2.30
C TYR A 171 7.97 -7.33 1.91
N SER A 172 9.10 -7.93 2.31
CA SER A 172 9.50 -9.26 1.85
C SER A 172 10.26 -10.05 2.89
N TRP A 173 10.19 -11.38 2.79
CA TRP A 173 10.94 -12.30 3.64
C TRP A 173 12.35 -12.53 3.08
N PHE A 174 13.35 -12.56 3.96
CA PHE A 174 14.75 -12.80 3.61
C PHE A 174 15.32 -13.93 4.47
N TYR A 175 16.01 -14.86 3.82
CA TYR A 175 16.52 -16.08 4.44
C TYR A 175 18.00 -16.30 4.14
N ALA A 176 18.69 -16.99 5.03
CA ALA A 176 20.04 -17.49 4.79
C ALA A 176 20.05 -19.02 4.89
N LEU A 177 20.60 -19.68 3.87
CA LEU A 177 20.60 -21.12 3.70
C LEU A 177 22.02 -21.66 3.50
N SER A 178 22.27 -22.87 3.98
CA SER A 178 23.47 -23.63 3.63
C SER A 178 23.32 -24.27 2.24
N HIS A 179 24.45 -24.68 1.66
CA HIS A 179 24.45 -25.43 0.39
C HIS A 179 23.70 -26.77 0.50
N GLU A 180 23.72 -27.41 1.66
CA GLU A 180 23.00 -28.66 1.91
C GLU A 180 21.50 -28.48 1.76
N ILE A 181 20.94 -27.39 2.32
CA ILE A 181 19.50 -27.09 2.26
C ILE A 181 19.11 -26.59 0.86
N ALA A 182 19.99 -25.80 0.23
CA ALA A 182 19.73 -25.19 -1.08
C ALA A 182 20.12 -26.09 -2.27
N HIS A 183 20.46 -27.36 -2.04
CA HIS A 183 20.96 -28.27 -3.08
C HIS A 183 20.05 -28.32 -4.31
N ASP A 184 18.74 -28.47 -4.09
CA ASP A 184 17.76 -28.59 -5.18
C ASP A 184 17.52 -27.28 -5.95
N LEU A 185 17.95 -26.14 -5.39
CA LEU A 185 17.88 -24.85 -6.05
C LEU A 185 19.00 -24.68 -7.10
N LYS A 186 20.06 -25.52 -7.04
CA LYS A 186 21.22 -25.49 -7.95
C LYS A 186 21.86 -24.09 -8.02
N PRO A 187 22.40 -23.57 -6.91
CA PRO A 187 23.02 -22.24 -6.88
C PRO A 187 24.19 -22.15 -7.89
N PRO A 188 24.30 -21.06 -8.66
CA PRO A 188 25.31 -20.94 -9.71
C PRO A 188 26.73 -20.72 -9.16
N ASN A 189 26.85 -20.19 -7.95
CA ASN A 189 28.11 -19.86 -7.29
C ASN A 189 28.07 -20.25 -5.80
N ASP A 190 29.25 -20.37 -5.18
CA ASP A 190 29.43 -20.59 -3.73
C ASP A 190 28.71 -19.56 -2.84
N SER A 191 28.46 -18.37 -3.37
CA SER A 191 27.65 -17.36 -2.71
C SER A 191 26.68 -16.77 -3.72
N SER A 192 25.40 -16.97 -3.48
CA SER A 192 24.34 -16.64 -4.43
C SER A 192 23.15 -16.01 -3.72
N ILE A 193 22.61 -14.94 -4.29
CA ILE A 193 21.33 -14.37 -3.89
C ILE A 193 20.28 -14.85 -4.88
N PHE A 194 19.12 -15.27 -4.37
CA PHE A 194 17.98 -15.66 -5.18
C PHE A 194 16.68 -15.08 -4.64
N VAL A 195 15.67 -15.09 -5.50
CA VAL A 195 14.27 -14.90 -5.15
C VAL A 195 13.53 -16.15 -5.60
N TYR A 196 12.78 -16.74 -4.68
CA TYR A 196 11.79 -17.76 -5.01
C TYR A 196 10.47 -17.06 -5.19
N LYS A 197 9.82 -17.27 -6.34
CA LYS A 197 8.47 -16.82 -6.59
C LYS A 197 7.82 -17.61 -7.71
N GLU A 198 6.52 -17.86 -7.54
CA GLU A 198 5.72 -18.59 -8.53
C GLU A 198 6.36 -19.92 -8.93
N GLU A 199 6.76 -20.70 -7.92
CA GLU A 199 7.37 -22.02 -8.07
C GLU A 199 8.74 -22.05 -8.77
N GLU A 200 9.25 -20.89 -9.17
CA GLU A 200 10.55 -20.73 -9.82
C GLU A 200 11.55 -19.99 -8.94
N THR A 201 12.85 -20.18 -9.24
CA THR A 201 13.95 -19.51 -8.55
C THR A 201 14.74 -18.65 -9.53
N PHE A 202 14.89 -17.36 -9.23
CA PHE A 202 15.66 -16.41 -10.03
C PHE A 202 16.89 -15.97 -9.26
N TYR A 203 18.05 -16.13 -9.87
CA TYR A 203 19.32 -15.73 -9.27
C TYR A 203 19.69 -14.30 -9.65
N PHE A 204 20.19 -13.56 -8.67
CA PHE A 204 20.83 -12.28 -8.89
C PHE A 204 22.11 -12.49 -9.69
N LYS A 205 22.24 -11.81 -10.84
CA LYS A 205 23.38 -11.97 -11.74
C LYS A 205 24.60 -11.20 -11.21
N THR A 206 25.55 -11.93 -10.61
CA THR A 206 26.80 -11.39 -10.09
C THR A 206 27.92 -11.45 -11.14
N LYS A 207 27.97 -10.47 -12.04
CA LYS A 207 29.13 -10.32 -12.94
C LYS A 207 30.35 -9.86 -12.13
N PRO A 208 31.59 -10.26 -12.50
CA PRO A 208 32.81 -9.84 -11.79
C PRO A 208 32.94 -8.31 -11.65
N GLU A 209 32.53 -7.56 -12.67
CA GLU A 209 32.48 -6.09 -12.68
C GLU A 209 31.61 -5.51 -11.56
N ILE A 210 30.49 -6.17 -11.25
CA ILE A 210 29.53 -5.73 -10.22
C ILE A 210 30.08 -6.02 -8.82
N LEU A 211 30.80 -7.13 -8.64
CA LEU A 211 31.35 -7.53 -7.33
C LEU A 211 32.57 -6.68 -6.92
N GLY A 212 33.25 -6.05 -7.87
CA GLY A 212 34.43 -5.22 -7.61
C GLY A 212 34.13 -3.82 -7.10
N ASP A 213 32.90 -3.33 -7.25
CA ASP A 213 32.48 -1.99 -6.82
C ASP A 213 31.25 -2.05 -5.90
N LYS A 214 31.40 -1.56 -4.68
CA LYS A 214 30.37 -1.57 -3.64
C LYS A 214 29.14 -0.75 -4.04
N ASP A 215 29.34 0.40 -4.69
CA ASP A 215 28.24 1.31 -5.02
C ASP A 215 27.41 0.77 -6.19
N THR A 216 28.07 0.22 -7.22
CA THR A 216 27.42 -0.50 -8.31
C THR A 216 26.66 -1.72 -7.80
N LEU A 217 27.26 -2.53 -6.92
CA LEU A 217 26.58 -3.69 -6.32
C LEU A 217 25.34 -3.26 -5.53
N ASN A 218 25.47 -2.26 -4.67
CA ASN A 218 24.37 -1.73 -3.87
C ASN A 218 23.21 -1.24 -4.76
N THR A 219 23.51 -0.44 -5.77
CA THR A 219 22.49 0.11 -6.69
C THR A 219 21.81 -1.01 -7.50
N THR A 220 22.60 -1.96 -8.02
CA THR A 220 22.09 -3.06 -8.84
C THR A 220 21.24 -4.03 -8.02
N LEU A 221 21.70 -4.39 -6.82
CA LEU A 221 20.95 -5.24 -5.90
C LEU A 221 19.67 -4.56 -5.43
N ASN A 222 19.72 -3.25 -5.13
CA ASN A 222 18.52 -2.50 -4.75
C ASN A 222 17.46 -2.51 -5.86
N LYS A 223 17.86 -2.25 -7.11
CA LYS A 223 16.95 -2.30 -8.26
C LYS A 223 16.37 -3.70 -8.46
N TRP A 224 17.20 -4.72 -8.32
CA TRP A 224 16.76 -6.11 -8.47
C TRP A 224 15.81 -6.54 -7.35
N VAL A 225 16.12 -6.31 -6.07
CA VAL A 225 15.23 -6.63 -4.94
C VAL A 225 13.90 -5.88 -5.07
N ASN A 226 13.93 -4.59 -5.44
CA ASN A 226 12.70 -3.81 -5.62
C ASN A 226 11.83 -4.32 -6.79
N SER A 227 12.45 -4.76 -7.88
CA SER A 227 11.73 -5.38 -9.01
C SER A 227 11.16 -6.74 -8.64
N GLU A 228 11.99 -7.59 -8.02
CA GLU A 228 11.67 -9.00 -7.89
C GLU A 228 10.73 -9.33 -6.74
N ARG A 229 10.55 -8.42 -5.77
CA ARG A 229 9.63 -8.62 -4.63
C ARG A 229 8.16 -8.70 -5.00
N PHE A 230 7.81 -8.32 -6.23
CA PHE A 230 6.47 -8.45 -6.76
C PHE A 230 6.31 -9.75 -7.55
N GLY A 231 5.11 -10.33 -7.45
CA GLY A 231 4.70 -11.42 -8.34
C GLY A 231 4.62 -10.94 -9.79
N PHE A 232 4.34 -11.85 -10.71
CA PHE A 232 4.10 -11.48 -12.11
C PHE A 232 2.78 -10.75 -12.28
N PHE A 233 1.80 -11.04 -11.43
CA PHE A 233 0.47 -10.42 -11.52
C PHE A 233 -0.15 -10.03 -10.15
N PRO A 234 0.54 -9.20 -9.34
CA PRO A 234 0.04 -8.75 -8.04
C PRO A 234 -1.25 -7.91 -8.15
N LYS A 235 -2.05 -7.94 -7.09
CA LYS A 235 -3.12 -6.97 -6.89
C LYS A 235 -2.50 -5.60 -6.58
N ILE A 236 -2.91 -4.58 -7.33
CA ILE A 236 -2.50 -3.19 -7.17
C ILE A 236 -3.59 -2.45 -6.41
N THR A 237 -3.16 -1.68 -5.42
CA THR A 237 -4.04 -0.88 -4.57
C THR A 237 -3.40 0.48 -4.32
N THR A 238 -4.13 1.38 -3.66
CA THR A 238 -3.58 2.66 -3.22
C THR A 238 -2.43 2.50 -2.21
N SER A 239 -2.33 1.34 -1.55
CA SER A 239 -1.33 1.07 -0.52
C SER A 239 0.01 0.60 -1.09
N ASN A 240 0.06 0.09 -2.32
CA ASN A 240 1.27 -0.49 -2.91
C ASN A 240 1.65 0.09 -4.29
N ILE A 241 0.85 1.00 -4.86
CA ILE A 241 1.13 1.56 -6.18
C ILE A 241 2.44 2.35 -6.19
N ASN A 242 2.76 3.09 -5.12
CA ASN A 242 4.00 3.87 -5.03
C ASN A 242 5.23 2.96 -5.06
N GLU A 243 5.13 1.83 -4.37
CA GLU A 243 6.13 0.77 -4.34
C GLU A 243 6.35 0.17 -5.74
N LEU A 244 5.27 -0.06 -6.51
CA LEU A 244 5.34 -0.53 -7.90
C LEU A 244 5.90 0.53 -8.85
N LEU A 245 5.55 1.81 -8.66
CA LEU A 245 6.12 2.93 -9.42
C LEU A 245 7.64 3.02 -9.21
N GLY A 246 8.14 2.68 -8.02
CA GLY A 246 9.58 2.61 -7.76
C GLY A 246 10.34 1.56 -8.59
N THR A 247 9.67 0.69 -9.35
CA THR A 247 10.34 -0.29 -10.23
C THR A 247 10.94 0.31 -11.50
N GLU A 248 10.61 1.58 -11.83
CA GLU A 248 11.05 2.26 -13.07
C GLU A 248 10.59 1.55 -14.37
N LYS A 249 9.58 0.66 -14.27
CA LYS A 249 8.97 -0.05 -15.40
C LYS A 249 7.64 0.58 -15.79
N TYR A 250 7.14 0.22 -16.97
CA TYR A 250 5.72 0.42 -17.29
C TYR A 250 4.86 -0.51 -16.45
N ILE A 251 3.79 -0.02 -15.84
CA ILE A 251 2.88 -0.82 -15.04
C ILE A 251 1.65 -1.13 -15.89
N VAL A 252 1.45 -2.39 -16.24
CA VAL A 252 0.28 -2.87 -17.00
C VAL A 252 -0.78 -3.30 -16.00
N ILE A 253 -1.96 -2.68 -16.07
CA ILE A 253 -2.99 -2.81 -15.03
C ILE A 253 -4.29 -3.30 -15.67
N ALA A 254 -4.68 -4.52 -15.33
CA ALA A 254 -6.03 -5.02 -15.61
C ALA A 254 -6.99 -4.48 -14.54
N VAL A 255 -7.93 -3.65 -14.93
CA VAL A 255 -8.92 -3.04 -14.03
C VAL A 255 -10.21 -3.85 -14.09
N VAL A 256 -10.65 -4.34 -12.95
CA VAL A 256 -11.90 -5.09 -12.77
C VAL A 256 -12.66 -4.53 -11.56
N PHE A 257 -13.92 -4.93 -11.38
CA PHE A 257 -14.70 -4.57 -10.21
C PHE A 257 -14.92 -5.76 -9.28
N GLU A 258 -14.22 -5.74 -8.16
CA GLU A 258 -14.34 -6.71 -7.08
C GLU A 258 -15.38 -6.24 -6.07
N ASN A 259 -16.39 -7.07 -5.81
CA ASN A 259 -17.46 -6.75 -4.87
C ASN A 259 -16.98 -6.88 -3.40
N LYS A 260 -17.86 -6.59 -2.44
CA LYS A 260 -17.54 -6.67 -0.99
C LYS A 260 -17.21 -8.08 -0.48
N LEU A 261 -17.51 -9.11 -1.26
CA LEU A 261 -17.19 -10.52 -0.98
C LEU A 261 -15.90 -10.97 -1.67
N ASN A 262 -15.15 -10.05 -2.28
CA ASN A 262 -13.96 -10.31 -3.09
C ASN A 262 -14.25 -11.15 -4.35
N GLU A 263 -15.44 -11.01 -4.91
CA GLU A 263 -15.85 -11.70 -6.12
C GLU A 263 -15.88 -10.73 -7.31
N ILE A 264 -15.45 -11.22 -8.47
CA ILE A 264 -15.53 -10.54 -9.77
C ILE A 264 -16.49 -11.31 -10.70
N THR A 265 -16.94 -10.70 -11.80
CA THR A 265 -17.78 -11.40 -12.79
C THR A 265 -16.97 -12.42 -13.60
N GLN A 266 -17.64 -13.30 -14.35
CA GLN A 266 -16.93 -14.25 -15.22
C GLN A 266 -16.15 -13.54 -16.33
N THR A 267 -16.76 -12.55 -16.97
CA THR A 267 -16.11 -11.75 -18.03
C THR A 267 -14.86 -11.04 -17.52
N GLU A 268 -14.90 -10.49 -16.30
CA GLU A 268 -13.72 -9.87 -15.67
C GLU A 268 -12.65 -10.89 -15.29
N ARG A 269 -13.03 -12.10 -14.86
CA ARG A 269 -12.08 -13.21 -14.65
C ARG A 269 -11.38 -13.57 -15.94
N ASP A 270 -12.15 -13.82 -17.00
CA ASP A 270 -11.61 -14.25 -18.29
C ASP A 270 -10.64 -13.19 -18.84
N PHE A 271 -10.99 -11.91 -18.73
CA PHE A 271 -10.11 -10.80 -19.09
C PHE A 271 -8.83 -10.76 -18.24
N LYS A 272 -8.98 -10.85 -16.91
CA LYS A 272 -7.86 -10.87 -15.97
C LYS A 272 -6.90 -12.03 -16.27
N ASP A 273 -7.43 -13.22 -16.48
CA ASP A 273 -6.68 -14.45 -16.73
C ASP A 273 -6.00 -14.41 -18.12
N MET A 274 -6.65 -13.81 -19.12
CA MET A 274 -6.05 -13.54 -20.42
C MET A 274 -4.80 -12.65 -20.28
N ILE A 275 -4.89 -11.51 -19.57
CA ILE A 275 -3.74 -10.63 -19.35
C ILE A 275 -2.63 -11.35 -18.58
N GLU A 276 -2.99 -12.13 -17.56
CA GLU A 276 -2.03 -12.93 -16.79
C GLU A 276 -1.31 -13.98 -17.65
N SER A 277 -2.02 -14.60 -18.61
CA SER A 277 -1.44 -15.60 -19.51
C SER A 277 -0.36 -15.02 -20.46
N ILE A 278 -0.50 -13.76 -20.87
CA ILE A 278 0.43 -13.07 -21.78
C ILE A 278 1.79 -12.90 -21.09
N ILE A 279 1.80 -12.46 -19.83
CA ILE A 279 3.05 -12.27 -19.08
C ILE A 279 3.71 -13.62 -18.75
N ARG A 280 2.92 -14.66 -18.47
CA ARG A 280 3.44 -16.02 -18.27
C ARG A 280 4.12 -16.58 -19.52
N SER A 281 3.57 -16.31 -20.70
CA SER A 281 4.08 -16.83 -21.98
C SER A 281 5.33 -16.10 -22.49
N ASN A 282 5.43 -14.78 -22.27
CA ASN A 282 6.52 -13.93 -22.79
C ASN A 282 7.38 -13.30 -21.67
N LYS A 283 7.52 -14.03 -20.58
CA LYS A 283 8.13 -13.57 -19.33
C LYS A 283 9.47 -12.84 -19.50
N GLN A 284 10.42 -13.44 -20.23
CA GLN A 284 11.79 -12.90 -20.32
C GLN A 284 11.86 -11.53 -21.00
N GLU A 285 11.05 -11.33 -22.04
CA GLU A 285 11.03 -10.09 -22.82
C GLU A 285 10.21 -9.00 -22.12
N LEU A 286 9.02 -9.37 -21.61
CA LEU A 286 8.08 -8.41 -21.03
C LEU A 286 8.53 -7.93 -19.65
N HIS A 287 9.04 -8.80 -18.76
CA HIS A 287 9.43 -8.39 -17.40
C HIS A 287 10.54 -7.36 -17.34
N ARG A 288 11.32 -7.21 -18.41
CA ARG A 288 12.39 -6.21 -18.46
C ARG A 288 11.84 -4.79 -18.50
N HIS A 289 10.72 -4.59 -19.19
CA HIS A 289 10.15 -3.26 -19.45
C HIS A 289 8.83 -3.03 -18.72
N PHE A 290 8.11 -4.12 -18.39
CA PHE A 290 6.77 -4.09 -17.84
C PHE A 290 6.69 -4.82 -16.50
N GLN A 291 5.89 -4.28 -15.59
CA GLN A 291 5.38 -4.93 -14.40
C GLN A 291 3.87 -5.05 -14.55
N PHE A 292 3.33 -6.26 -14.53
CA PHE A 292 1.89 -6.46 -14.64
C PHE A 292 1.24 -6.48 -13.26
N GLY A 293 -0.06 -6.25 -13.22
CA GLY A 293 -0.89 -6.42 -12.05
C GLY A 293 -2.36 -6.12 -12.37
N TRP A 294 -3.21 -6.21 -11.35
CA TRP A 294 -4.64 -5.98 -11.51
C TRP A 294 -5.22 -5.15 -10.37
N MET A 295 -6.28 -4.37 -10.64
CA MET A 295 -7.00 -3.58 -9.64
C MET A 295 -8.43 -4.10 -9.52
N GLY A 296 -8.87 -4.40 -8.29
CA GLY A 296 -10.27 -4.73 -8.00
C GLY A 296 -11.16 -3.51 -7.73
N ASN A 297 -10.57 -2.34 -7.51
CA ASN A 297 -11.29 -1.08 -7.34
C ASN A 297 -10.87 -0.11 -8.45
N PRO A 298 -11.79 0.31 -9.35
CA PRO A 298 -11.47 1.21 -10.45
C PRO A 298 -11.18 2.65 -10.01
N GLU A 299 -11.44 3.08 -8.77
CA GLU A 299 -11.25 4.47 -8.33
C GLU A 299 -9.83 5.01 -8.57
N LEU A 300 -8.81 4.18 -8.31
CA LEU A 300 -7.42 4.56 -8.55
C LEU A 300 -7.13 4.67 -10.05
N ALA A 301 -7.63 3.73 -10.85
CA ALA A 301 -7.49 3.76 -12.30
C ALA A 301 -8.22 4.98 -12.91
N ASN A 302 -9.42 5.30 -12.43
CA ASN A 302 -10.19 6.48 -12.81
C ASN A 302 -9.43 7.78 -12.50
N THR A 303 -8.72 7.82 -11.37
CA THR A 303 -7.88 8.97 -10.99
C THR A 303 -6.65 9.11 -11.90
N ILE A 304 -6.03 7.99 -12.28
CA ILE A 304 -4.90 7.97 -13.23
C ILE A 304 -5.36 8.43 -14.62
N ALA A 305 -6.47 7.86 -15.11
CA ALA A 305 -7.06 8.18 -16.40
C ALA A 305 -7.74 9.56 -16.44
N MET A 306 -8.10 10.09 -15.26
CA MET A 306 -8.90 11.31 -15.09
C MET A 306 -10.26 11.21 -15.81
N SER A 307 -10.84 10.01 -15.81
CA SER A 307 -12.12 9.65 -16.44
C SER A 307 -12.77 8.46 -15.71
N GLU A 308 -14.07 8.23 -15.93
CA GLU A 308 -14.75 7.01 -15.43
C GLU A 308 -14.54 5.87 -16.44
N LEU A 309 -13.76 4.86 -16.06
CA LEU A 309 -13.47 3.69 -16.89
C LEU A 309 -14.58 2.64 -16.76
N THR A 310 -14.97 2.03 -17.88
CA THR A 310 -15.83 0.84 -17.90
C THR A 310 -14.98 -0.40 -17.62
N VAL A 311 -15.45 -1.28 -16.73
CA VAL A 311 -14.76 -2.53 -16.39
C VAL A 311 -15.31 -3.72 -17.20
N PRO A 312 -14.46 -4.69 -17.62
CA PRO A 312 -13.00 -4.70 -17.44
C PRO A 312 -12.30 -3.62 -18.31
N HIS A 313 -11.08 -3.22 -17.92
CA HIS A 313 -10.28 -2.24 -18.66
C HIS A 313 -8.79 -2.55 -18.61
N LEU A 314 -8.01 -2.08 -19.59
CA LEU A 314 -6.55 -2.10 -19.57
C LEU A 314 -6.00 -0.68 -19.52
N ILE A 315 -5.10 -0.42 -18.58
CA ILE A 315 -4.35 0.84 -18.55
C ILE A 315 -2.87 0.54 -18.31
N VAL A 316 -1.99 1.24 -19.03
CA VAL A 316 -0.54 1.10 -18.88
C VAL A 316 0.04 2.43 -18.40
N LEU A 317 0.67 2.43 -17.23
CA LEU A 317 1.23 3.61 -16.59
C LEU A 317 2.75 3.62 -16.69
N ASN A 318 3.33 4.71 -17.22
CA ASN A 318 4.76 4.95 -17.15
C ASN A 318 5.13 5.43 -15.76
N SER A 319 5.90 4.64 -15.01
CA SER A 319 6.24 4.96 -13.62
C SER A 319 7.15 6.16 -13.43
N THR A 320 7.93 6.53 -14.45
CA THR A 320 8.86 7.65 -14.38
C THR A 320 8.18 8.97 -14.72
N THR A 321 7.28 8.96 -15.71
CA THR A 321 6.68 10.19 -16.23
C THR A 321 5.23 10.41 -15.80
N ASN A 322 4.59 9.41 -15.19
CA ASN A 322 3.17 9.37 -14.86
C ASN A 322 2.22 9.59 -16.06
N HIS A 323 2.71 9.38 -17.28
CA HIS A 323 1.84 9.25 -18.45
C HIS A 323 1.18 7.88 -18.43
N HIS A 324 -0.06 7.82 -18.87
CA HIS A 324 -0.78 6.56 -19.06
C HIS A 324 -1.18 6.38 -20.52
N HIS A 325 -1.40 5.13 -20.88
CA HIS A 325 -1.83 4.67 -22.19
C HIS A 325 -3.06 3.80 -22.01
N ILE A 326 -4.05 3.98 -22.88
CA ILE A 326 -5.29 3.22 -22.94
C ILE A 326 -5.43 2.70 -24.37
N PRO A 327 -5.74 1.41 -24.59
CA PRO A 327 -5.97 0.87 -25.92
C PRO A 327 -7.27 1.41 -26.53
N ASP A 328 -7.30 1.54 -27.86
CA ASP A 328 -8.50 2.00 -28.58
C ASP A 328 -9.57 0.89 -28.71
N ASP A 329 -9.16 -0.37 -28.60
CA ASP A 329 -10.04 -1.54 -28.68
C ASP A 329 -10.99 -1.64 -27.48
N ASP A 330 -12.21 -2.16 -27.72
CA ASP A 330 -13.14 -2.49 -26.65
C ASP A 330 -12.52 -3.57 -25.73
N PRO A 331 -12.33 -3.31 -24.42
CA PRO A 331 -11.74 -4.25 -23.48
C PRO A 331 -12.44 -5.62 -23.45
N VAL A 332 -13.74 -5.68 -23.72
CA VAL A 332 -14.53 -6.93 -23.70
C VAL A 332 -14.22 -7.80 -24.93
N LEU A 333 -13.79 -7.19 -26.03
CA LEU A 333 -13.47 -7.85 -27.30
C LEU A 333 -11.96 -8.01 -27.52
N MET A 334 -11.15 -7.65 -26.53
CA MET A 334 -9.71 -7.62 -26.62
C MET A 334 -9.12 -9.04 -26.70
N THR A 335 -8.16 -9.25 -27.61
CA THR A 335 -7.43 -10.53 -27.76
C THR A 335 -6.01 -10.45 -27.21
N PRO A 336 -5.34 -11.59 -26.93
CA PRO A 336 -3.94 -11.60 -26.50
C PRO A 336 -2.98 -10.91 -27.49
N GLU A 337 -3.26 -11.02 -28.79
CA GLU A 337 -2.49 -10.41 -29.86
C GLU A 337 -2.65 -8.88 -29.85
N ALA A 338 -3.86 -8.38 -29.65
CA ALA A 338 -4.14 -6.95 -29.54
C ALA A 338 -3.40 -6.32 -28.35
N VAL A 339 -3.42 -6.98 -27.19
CA VAL A 339 -2.65 -6.53 -26.01
C VAL A 339 -1.16 -6.53 -26.32
N SER A 340 -0.64 -7.59 -26.94
CA SER A 340 0.78 -7.69 -27.28
C SER A 340 1.22 -6.59 -28.25
N LEU A 341 0.40 -6.30 -29.26
CA LEU A 341 0.63 -5.20 -30.20
C LEU A 341 0.62 -3.84 -29.49
N PHE A 342 -0.33 -3.62 -28.57
CA PHE A 342 -0.43 -2.38 -27.80
C PHE A 342 0.81 -2.17 -26.91
N LEU A 343 1.28 -3.21 -26.21
CA LEU A 343 2.50 -3.13 -25.40
C LEU A 343 3.74 -2.87 -26.26
N ASP A 344 3.82 -3.46 -27.46
CA ASP A 344 4.88 -3.18 -28.42
C ASP A 344 4.86 -1.72 -28.92
N GLN A 345 3.68 -1.16 -29.19
CA GLN A 345 3.53 0.26 -29.54
C GLN A 345 3.99 1.19 -28.42
N ILE A 346 3.70 0.86 -27.15
CA ILE A 346 4.19 1.61 -26.00
C ILE A 346 5.71 1.52 -25.91
N HIS A 347 6.27 0.32 -26.08
CA HIS A 347 7.72 0.11 -26.06
C HIS A 347 8.43 0.91 -27.17
N LYS A 348 7.83 0.96 -28.37
CA LYS A 348 8.30 1.75 -29.52
C LYS A 348 7.97 3.25 -29.43
N GLN A 349 7.28 3.68 -28.37
CA GLN A 349 6.86 5.08 -28.15
C GLN A 349 5.94 5.63 -29.26
N THR A 350 5.16 4.76 -29.91
CA THR A 350 4.19 5.15 -30.95
C THR A 350 2.76 5.22 -30.42
N ALA A 351 2.48 4.63 -29.25
CA ALA A 351 1.17 4.71 -28.61
C ALA A 351 0.87 6.13 -28.09
N PRO A 352 -0.39 6.60 -28.16
CA PRO A 352 -0.76 7.89 -27.59
C PRO A 352 -0.54 7.89 -26.07
N ALA A 353 0.02 8.99 -25.56
CA ALA A 353 0.33 9.18 -24.15
C ALA A 353 -0.53 10.29 -23.55
N TYR A 354 -1.13 10.03 -22.40
CA TYR A 354 -2.02 10.96 -21.71
C TYR A 354 -1.54 11.23 -20.28
N GLY A 355 -1.95 12.33 -19.68
CA GLY A 355 -1.58 12.67 -18.30
C GLY A 355 -0.15 13.22 -18.18
N GLY A 356 0.63 12.68 -17.24
CA GLY A 356 1.99 13.14 -16.93
C GLY A 356 2.13 13.95 -15.63
N ASN A 357 3.31 14.56 -15.48
CA ASN A 357 3.75 15.34 -14.30
C ASN A 357 3.74 16.87 -14.50
N ASN A 358 3.05 17.36 -15.54
CA ASN A 358 2.98 18.79 -15.76
C ASN A 358 2.03 19.46 -14.75
N TRP A 359 2.32 20.70 -14.34
CA TRP A 359 1.54 21.43 -13.33
C TRP A 359 0.05 21.58 -13.72
N ILE A 360 -0.23 21.77 -15.02
CA ILE A 360 -1.60 21.82 -15.56
C ILE A 360 -2.33 20.50 -15.31
N VAL A 361 -1.64 19.38 -15.53
CA VAL A 361 -2.19 18.03 -15.32
C VAL A 361 -2.43 17.79 -13.83
N HIS A 362 -1.55 18.27 -12.94
CA HIS A 362 -1.77 18.20 -11.50
C HIS A 362 -3.02 18.98 -11.05
N ILE A 363 -3.24 20.18 -11.60
CA ILE A 363 -4.46 20.96 -11.32
C ILE A 363 -5.70 20.22 -11.84
N TYR A 364 -5.65 19.72 -13.07
CA TYR A 364 -6.78 19.01 -13.66
C TYR A 364 -7.11 17.73 -12.88
N ARG A 365 -6.10 16.96 -12.46
CA ARG A 365 -6.26 15.78 -11.59
C ARG A 365 -6.87 16.17 -10.24
N GLY A 366 -6.38 17.23 -9.60
CA GLY A 366 -6.94 17.73 -8.35
C GLY A 366 -8.41 18.17 -8.47
N PHE A 367 -8.77 18.83 -9.58
CA PHE A 367 -10.16 19.16 -9.89
C PHE A 367 -11.02 17.90 -10.08
N PHE A 368 -10.53 16.92 -10.84
CA PHE A 368 -11.23 15.65 -11.04
C PHE A 368 -11.48 14.91 -9.72
N GLU A 369 -10.46 14.76 -8.87
CA GLU A 369 -10.57 14.13 -7.56
C GLU A 369 -11.57 14.86 -6.65
N THR A 370 -11.50 16.20 -6.62
CA THR A 370 -12.42 17.03 -5.83
C THR A 370 -13.86 16.88 -6.31
N ARG A 371 -14.08 16.97 -7.62
CA ARG A 371 -15.39 16.78 -8.25
C ARG A 371 -15.96 15.40 -7.95
N THR A 372 -15.19 14.34 -8.15
CA THR A 372 -15.60 12.95 -7.89
C THR A 372 -15.95 12.76 -6.42
N THR A 373 -15.15 13.30 -5.52
CA THR A 373 -15.41 13.25 -4.06
C THR A 373 -16.74 13.95 -3.73
N LEU A 374 -16.97 15.16 -4.24
CA LEU A 374 -18.21 15.90 -4.00
C LEU A 374 -19.44 15.19 -4.56
N ILE A 375 -19.35 14.61 -5.76
CA ILE A 375 -20.44 13.81 -6.36
C ILE A 375 -20.73 12.58 -5.48
N ASN A 376 -19.70 11.88 -5.02
CA ASN A 376 -19.85 10.71 -4.16
C ASN A 376 -20.45 11.08 -2.79
N MET A 377 -20.03 12.20 -2.20
CA MET A 377 -20.62 12.73 -0.97
C MET A 377 -22.09 13.09 -1.17
N TRP A 378 -22.43 13.76 -2.27
CA TRP A 378 -23.81 14.13 -2.60
C TRP A 378 -24.70 12.90 -2.79
N ARG A 379 -24.23 11.89 -3.53
CA ARG A 379 -24.95 10.62 -3.73
C ARG A 379 -25.13 9.85 -2.41
N GLY A 380 -24.16 9.92 -1.50
CA GLY A 380 -24.22 9.23 -0.21
C GLY A 380 -25.09 9.91 0.83
N ASN A 381 -24.95 11.23 1.02
CA ASN A 381 -25.75 12.02 1.94
C ASN A 381 -25.85 13.48 1.45
N PRO A 382 -26.91 13.83 0.68
CA PRO A 382 -27.03 15.16 0.08
C PRO A 382 -27.26 16.25 1.13
N VAL A 383 -27.95 15.94 2.24
CA VAL A 383 -28.23 16.90 3.31
C VAL A 383 -26.93 17.33 4.00
N LEU A 384 -26.12 16.36 4.44
CA LEU A 384 -24.84 16.66 5.09
C LEU A 384 -23.89 17.38 4.14
N THR A 385 -23.85 16.98 2.88
CA THR A 385 -22.98 17.62 1.86
C THR A 385 -23.36 19.09 1.65
N THR A 386 -24.66 19.38 1.60
CA THR A 386 -25.17 20.77 1.50
C THR A 386 -24.82 21.59 2.74
N LEU A 387 -24.93 21.02 3.94
CA LEU A 387 -24.55 21.71 5.18
C LEU A 387 -23.05 22.01 5.26
N VAL A 388 -22.20 21.05 4.85
CA VAL A 388 -20.75 21.17 4.96
C VAL A 388 -20.17 22.12 3.90
N PHE A 389 -20.67 22.08 2.66
CA PHE A 389 -20.11 22.86 1.56
C PHE A 389 -21.04 23.97 1.06
N GLY A 390 -22.32 23.66 0.91
CA GLY A 390 -23.31 24.59 0.37
C GLY A 390 -23.51 25.82 1.26
N LEU A 391 -23.59 25.64 2.58
CA LEU A 391 -23.80 26.74 3.51
C LEU A 391 -22.58 27.70 3.57
N PRO A 392 -21.33 27.24 3.75
CA PRO A 392 -20.17 28.12 3.66
C PRO A 392 -20.01 28.81 2.29
N LEU A 393 -20.27 28.10 1.18
CA LEU A 393 -20.25 28.69 -0.16
C LEU A 393 -21.36 29.73 -0.35
N GLY A 394 -22.54 29.50 0.23
CA GLY A 394 -23.64 30.46 0.23
C GLY A 394 -23.26 31.74 0.98
N PHE A 395 -22.66 31.63 2.17
CA PHE A 395 -22.14 32.79 2.89
C PHE A 395 -21.04 33.51 2.13
N LEU A 396 -20.09 32.78 1.55
CA LEU A 396 -19.03 33.38 0.73
C LEU A 396 -19.62 34.10 -0.49
N SER A 397 -20.62 33.51 -1.14
CA SER A 397 -21.33 34.15 -2.26
C SER A 397 -22.03 35.43 -1.83
N LEU A 398 -22.66 35.46 -0.65
CA LEU A 398 -23.28 36.67 -0.11
C LEU A 398 -22.24 37.76 0.20
N ILE A 399 -21.09 37.37 0.77
CA ILE A 399 -19.97 38.29 1.01
C ILE A 399 -19.46 38.86 -0.31
N CYS A 400 -19.16 38.02 -1.30
CA CYS A 400 -18.72 38.47 -2.62
C CYS A 400 -19.75 39.38 -3.29
N TYR A 401 -21.04 39.03 -3.21
CA TYR A 401 -22.11 39.87 -3.73
C TYR A 401 -22.14 41.24 -3.04
N SER A 402 -22.04 41.28 -1.71
CA SER A 402 -22.02 42.54 -0.96
C SER A 402 -20.82 43.42 -1.32
N ILE A 403 -19.64 42.84 -1.56
CA ILE A 403 -18.44 43.57 -1.97
C ILE A 403 -18.60 44.10 -3.40
N CYS A 404 -19.09 43.29 -4.34
CA CYS A 404 -19.22 43.68 -5.74
C CYS A 404 -20.40 44.62 -6.01
N CYS A 405 -21.42 44.64 -5.14
CA CYS A 405 -22.61 45.47 -5.30
C CYS A 405 -22.66 46.68 -4.36
N ALA A 406 -21.73 46.81 -3.41
CA ALA A 406 -21.62 48.03 -2.59
C ALA A 406 -21.32 49.27 -3.46
N ASP A 407 -20.48 49.14 -4.49
CA ASP A 407 -20.15 50.25 -5.40
C ASP A 407 -21.31 50.72 -6.29
N ILE A 408 -22.42 49.98 -6.38
CA ILE A 408 -23.60 50.38 -7.18
C ILE A 408 -24.54 51.28 -6.37
N LEU A 409 -24.53 51.19 -5.04
CA LEU A 409 -25.40 51.96 -4.17
C LEU A 409 -24.81 53.31 -3.75
N ASP A 410 -23.48 53.45 -3.76
CA ASP A 410 -22.80 54.72 -3.47
C ASP A 410 -22.80 55.70 -4.66
N ALA A 411 -23.13 55.24 -5.88
CA ALA A 411 -23.13 56.08 -7.08
C ALA A 411 -24.37 56.99 -7.24
N ASP A 412 -25.42 56.76 -6.44
CA ASP A 412 -26.67 57.54 -6.50
C ASP A 412 -26.70 58.71 -5.48
N GLU A 413 -25.73 58.82 -4.56
CA GLU A 413 -25.70 59.90 -3.54
C GLU A 413 -24.89 61.15 -3.96
N ASP A 414 -24.14 61.11 -5.07
CA ASP A 414 -23.25 62.20 -5.49
C ASP A 414 -23.91 63.28 -6.40
N GLU A 415 -25.20 63.17 -6.76
CA GLU A 415 -25.86 64.17 -7.63
C GLU A 415 -26.60 65.32 -6.90
N GLU A 416 -26.68 65.35 -5.57
CA GLU A 416 -27.54 66.32 -4.84
C GLU A 416 -26.84 67.51 -4.13
N ILE A 417 -25.55 67.79 -4.40
CA ILE A 417 -24.85 68.93 -3.77
C ILE A 417 -24.15 69.82 -4.81
N THR A 418 -24.92 70.68 -5.50
CA THR A 418 -24.39 71.96 -5.98
C THR A 418 -25.28 73.11 -5.49
N GLU A 419 -24.85 73.69 -4.36
CA GLU A 419 -25.44 74.84 -3.69
C GLU A 419 -25.57 76.06 -4.63
N THR A 420 -26.79 76.57 -4.76
CA THR A 420 -27.10 77.93 -5.19
C THR A 420 -26.90 78.90 -4.03
N HIS A 421 -25.72 79.53 -3.93
CA HIS A 421 -25.54 80.73 -3.12
C HIS A 421 -25.50 81.98 -4.00
N GLU A 422 -26.60 82.74 -3.95
CA GLU A 422 -26.77 84.07 -4.53
C GLU A 422 -25.77 85.10 -3.96
N LYS A 423 -25.25 85.96 -4.84
CA LYS A 423 -24.86 87.34 -4.50
C LYS A 423 -25.54 88.29 -5.49
N LYS A 424 -26.35 89.20 -4.98
CA LYS A 424 -26.72 90.46 -5.65
C LYS A 424 -26.26 91.63 -4.79
N ASP A 425 -25.45 92.47 -5.45
CA ASP A 425 -25.16 93.90 -5.30
C ASP A 425 -24.90 94.49 -3.90
#